data_AF-A0A3B3C755-F1
#
_entry.id   AF-A0A3B3C755-F1
#
_cell.length_a   1.000
_cell.length_b   1.000
_cell.length_c   1.000
_cell.angle_alpha   90.00
_cell.angle_beta   90.00
_cell.angle_gamma   90.00
#
_symmetry.space_group_name_H-M   'P 1'
#
loop_
_entity.id
_entity.type
_entity.pdbx_description
1 polymer ?
#
loop_
_entity_poly.entity_id
_entity_poly.type
_entity_poly.pdbx_seq_one_letter_code
_entity_poly.pdbx_strand_id
1 'polypeptide(L)'
;IRRRDSCERILRSQTVLTVRLISQEKQSRRVRKPVLSQTGFHDKKKIILKNVSPMFCPQHQGPYYCGVGANSAYGRDIVESHYKACLYAGVKICGTNAEVMPSQWEYQVGICEGIEMGDHLWVSRFLLHRVCEDFGVLATLDPKPVKGNWNGSGCHTNVSTKQMREEGGLLHIEAAIEKLSKHHQEHIRVYDLHNGQDNMRRLTGMHETSSIHDFSAGVANRGASIRIPRQVGKDKKGYFEDRRPASNCDPYMVTAAIAETCLLESEEGE
;
A
#
# COMPACT_ATOMS: atom_id res chain seq x y z
N ILE A 1 6.76 -17.97 -34.88
CA ILE A 1 8.03 -17.39 -34.37
C ILE A 1 7.80 -16.32 -33.28
N ARG A 2 6.63 -15.66 -33.16
CA ARG A 2 6.30 -14.65 -32.11
C ARG A 2 6.00 -15.17 -30.67
N ARG A 3 6.52 -16.33 -30.25
CA ARG A 3 6.27 -16.87 -28.88
C ARG A 3 7.53 -17.06 -28.03
N ARG A 4 8.73 -16.79 -28.56
CA ARG A 4 9.98 -16.89 -27.79
C ARG A 4 10.39 -15.57 -27.12
N ASP A 5 10.05 -14.42 -27.72
CA ASP A 5 10.40 -13.10 -27.16
C ASP A 5 9.53 -12.69 -25.95
N SER A 6 8.41 -13.36 -25.71
CA SER A 6 7.50 -13.08 -24.58
C SER A 6 8.09 -13.46 -23.21
N CYS A 7 9.15 -14.28 -23.17
CA CYS A 7 9.82 -14.67 -21.93
C CYS A 7 10.78 -13.61 -21.39
N GLU A 8 11.15 -12.59 -22.18
CA GLU A 8 12.07 -11.53 -21.75
C GLU A 8 11.36 -10.31 -21.13
N ARG A 9 10.06 -10.15 -21.41
CA ARG A 9 9.22 -9.04 -20.91
C ARG A 9 8.43 -9.43 -19.66
N ILE A 10 9.09 -10.12 -18.74
CA ILE A 10 8.44 -10.54 -17.51
C ILE A 10 8.51 -9.41 -16.50
N LEU A 11 7.34 -8.85 -16.18
CA LEU A 11 7.17 -7.84 -15.14
C LEU A 11 7.37 -8.50 -13.78
N ARG A 12 8.36 -8.02 -13.03
CA ARG A 12 8.50 -8.33 -11.61
C ARG A 12 8.09 -7.14 -10.80
N SER A 13 7.24 -7.37 -9.81
CA SER A 13 6.79 -6.33 -8.91
C SER A 13 6.98 -6.68 -7.45
N GLN A 14 7.06 -5.64 -6.63
CA GLN A 14 6.95 -5.71 -5.19
C GLN A 14 5.97 -4.61 -4.78
N THR A 15 4.92 -4.98 -4.06
CA THR A 15 3.89 -4.04 -3.64
C THR A 15 4.00 -3.77 -2.15
N VAL A 16 3.95 -2.50 -1.81
CA VAL A 16 4.09 -1.94 -0.48
C VAL A 16 2.72 -1.43 -0.06
N LEU A 17 2.03 -2.17 0.80
CA LEU A 17 0.67 -1.84 1.19
C LEU A 17 0.62 -1.23 2.59
N THR A 18 0.16 0.01 2.65
CA THR A 18 -0.16 0.69 3.89
C THR A 18 -1.60 0.40 4.31
N VAL A 19 -1.81 -0.01 5.56
CA VAL A 19 -3.12 -0.34 6.14
C VAL A 19 -3.27 0.33 7.50
N ARG A 20 -4.51 0.57 7.93
CA ARG A 20 -4.79 1.11 9.26
C ARG A 20 -5.68 0.20 10.09
N LEU A 21 -5.29 0.02 11.35
CA LEU A 21 -6.07 -0.71 12.35
C LEU A 21 -7.01 0.25 13.10
N ILE A 22 -8.28 -0.14 13.21
CA ILE A 22 -9.35 0.63 13.86
C ILE A 22 -10.06 -0.26 14.89
N SER A 23 -10.24 0.24 16.11
CA SER A 23 -11.05 -0.44 17.14
C SER A 23 -12.55 -0.41 16.77
N GLN A 24 -13.23 -1.54 16.94
CA GLN A 24 -14.66 -1.70 16.62
C GLN A 24 -15.57 -0.69 17.35
N GLU A 25 -15.22 -0.26 18.57
CA GLU A 25 -16.03 0.70 19.34
C GLU A 25 -16.20 2.07 18.65
N LYS A 26 -15.23 2.48 17.82
CA LYS A 26 -15.29 3.78 17.13
C LYS A 26 -16.30 3.81 15.98
N GLN A 27 -16.61 2.67 15.38
CA GLN A 27 -17.56 2.60 14.26
C GLN A 27 -19.01 2.59 14.75
N SER A 28 -19.28 1.94 15.89
CA SER A 28 -20.63 1.94 16.51
C SER A 28 -21.11 3.33 16.92
N ARG A 29 -20.22 4.31 17.13
CA ARG A 29 -20.60 5.70 17.44
C ARG A 29 -21.14 6.50 16.24
N ARG A 30 -20.98 6.02 15.00
CA ARG A 30 -21.58 6.64 13.80
C ARG A 30 -23.04 6.25 13.58
N VAL A 31 -23.55 5.21 14.25
CA VAL A 31 -24.96 4.80 14.21
C VAL A 31 -25.58 5.12 15.57
N ARG A 32 -26.43 6.15 15.65
CA ARG A 32 -26.89 6.71 16.93
C ARG A 32 -28.06 5.94 17.58
N LYS A 33 -27.93 5.75 18.92
CA LYS A 33 -28.94 5.83 20.02
C LYS A 33 -29.82 4.59 20.34
N PRO A 34 -30.50 4.51 21.53
CA PRO A 34 -30.01 3.85 22.76
C PRO A 34 -30.91 2.68 23.21
N VAL A 35 -30.36 1.61 23.78
CA VAL A 35 -31.20 0.61 24.47
C VAL A 35 -30.54 0.18 25.78
N LEU A 36 -31.25 0.47 26.88
CA LEU A 36 -31.07 -0.17 28.18
C LEU A 36 -31.46 -1.65 28.07
N SER A 37 -30.64 -2.57 28.58
CA SER A 37 -31.04 -3.41 29.74
C SER A 37 -30.10 -4.62 29.95
N GLN A 38 -29.84 -4.83 31.25
CA GLN A 38 -29.64 -6.10 31.96
C GLN A 38 -28.33 -6.90 31.84
N THR A 39 -27.71 -6.94 33.03
CA THR A 39 -26.73 -7.85 33.64
C THR A 39 -26.73 -9.32 33.22
N GLY A 40 -25.52 -9.89 33.12
CA GLY A 40 -25.25 -11.33 33.21
C GLY A 40 -23.75 -11.61 33.30
N PHE A 41 -23.29 -12.06 34.46
CA PHE A 41 -21.91 -12.49 34.76
C PHE A 41 -21.40 -13.54 33.77
N HIS A 42 -20.15 -13.43 33.31
CA HIS A 42 -19.24 -14.57 33.16
C HIS A 42 -17.79 -14.10 33.33
N ASP A 43 -17.20 -14.58 34.41
CA ASP A 43 -15.83 -14.38 34.83
C ASP A 43 -14.90 -15.11 33.84
N LYS A 44 -14.37 -14.36 32.88
CA LYS A 44 -13.12 -14.67 32.19
C LYS A 44 -12.29 -13.42 32.33
N LYS A 45 -11.07 -13.56 32.83
CA LYS A 45 -10.05 -12.51 32.93
C LYS A 45 -9.81 -11.86 31.56
N LYS A 46 -10.73 -10.97 31.15
CA LYS A 46 -10.49 -9.91 30.19
C LYS A 46 -9.48 -9.02 30.89
N ILE A 47 -8.32 -8.82 30.27
CA ILE A 47 -7.58 -7.59 30.47
C ILE A 47 -8.52 -6.49 29.97
N ILE A 48 -9.37 -6.02 30.88
CA ILE A 48 -10.24 -4.89 30.62
C ILE A 48 -9.28 -3.71 30.55
N LEU A 49 -9.06 -3.18 29.35
CA LEU A 49 -8.60 -1.81 29.13
C LEU A 49 -9.68 -0.88 29.72
N LYS A 50 -9.75 -0.84 31.05
CA LYS A 50 -10.70 -0.07 31.82
C LYS A 50 -10.18 1.36 31.76
N ASN A 51 -10.93 2.21 31.06
CA ASN A 51 -10.81 3.66 31.04
C ASN A 51 -9.50 4.21 30.46
N VAL A 52 -9.38 4.19 29.13
CA VAL A 52 -8.70 5.29 28.45
C VAL A 52 -9.77 6.32 28.12
N SER A 53 -9.71 7.44 28.85
CA SER A 53 -10.55 8.63 28.71
C SER A 53 -10.72 9.07 27.23
N PRO A 54 -11.76 9.83 26.85
CA PRO A 54 -12.07 10.20 25.46
C PRO A 54 -11.08 11.19 24.81
N MET A 55 -9.84 11.27 25.27
CA MET A 55 -8.89 12.32 24.96
C MET A 55 -7.47 11.82 24.75
N PHE A 56 -7.30 10.68 24.07
CA PHE A 56 -6.03 10.40 23.37
C PHE A 56 -6.20 10.83 21.92
N CYS A 57 -6.17 12.14 21.68
CA CYS A 57 -5.75 12.62 20.37
C CYS A 57 -4.25 12.30 20.31
N PRO A 58 -3.80 11.39 19.43
CA PRO A 58 -2.37 11.12 19.34
C PRO A 58 -1.63 12.44 19.11
N GLN A 59 -0.43 12.57 19.66
CA GLN A 59 0.45 13.69 19.35
C GLN A 59 0.67 13.79 17.83
N HIS A 60 1.11 14.96 17.35
CA HIS A 60 1.43 15.18 15.94
C HIS A 60 2.29 14.05 15.36
N GLN A 61 2.13 13.80 14.05
CA GLN A 61 2.91 12.79 13.33
C GLN A 61 4.43 13.02 13.53
N GLY A 62 5.19 11.94 13.69
CA GLY A 62 6.62 12.01 14.01
C GLY A 62 7.13 10.76 14.74
N PRO A 63 6.74 10.53 16.01
CA PRO A 63 7.31 9.47 16.84
C PRO A 63 6.82 8.04 16.51
N TYR A 64 5.96 7.89 15.50
CA TYR A 64 5.27 6.63 15.18
C TYR A 64 5.98 5.82 14.09
N TYR A 65 6.57 6.48 13.10
CA TYR A 65 7.25 5.81 11.98
C TYR A 65 8.40 4.95 12.51
N CYS A 66 8.35 3.65 12.24
CA CYS A 66 9.27 2.65 12.80
C CYS A 66 9.43 2.72 14.34
N GLY A 67 8.44 3.26 15.05
CA GLY A 67 8.48 3.45 16.49
C GLY A 67 8.41 2.14 17.29
N VAL A 68 8.86 2.20 18.54
CA VAL A 68 8.80 1.11 19.53
C VAL A 68 8.30 1.65 20.87
N GLY A 69 7.65 0.81 21.66
CA GLY A 69 7.05 1.19 22.94
C GLY A 69 5.53 1.39 22.87
N ALA A 70 4.90 1.25 24.03
CA ALA A 70 3.44 1.29 24.17
C ALA A 70 2.81 2.65 23.80
N ASN A 71 3.61 3.72 23.77
CA ASN A 71 3.22 5.08 23.40
C ASN A 71 3.37 5.38 21.90
N SER A 72 3.95 4.48 21.11
CA SER A 72 4.22 4.70 19.69
C SER A 72 3.64 3.60 18.78
N ALA A 73 3.81 2.32 19.15
CA ALA A 73 3.53 1.19 18.26
C ALA A 73 2.22 0.46 18.62
N TYR A 74 1.09 1.01 18.18
CA TYR A 74 -0.23 0.45 18.49
C TYR A 74 -0.61 -0.72 17.58
N GLY A 75 -0.88 -1.89 18.16
CA GLY A 75 -1.39 -3.06 17.42
C GLY A 75 -0.31 -3.95 16.80
N ARG A 76 0.92 -3.92 17.33
CA ARG A 76 2.03 -4.75 16.84
C ARG A 76 1.71 -6.25 16.82
N ASP A 77 0.94 -6.75 17.79
CA ASP A 77 0.57 -8.18 17.87
C ASP A 77 -0.14 -8.69 16.60
N ILE A 78 -0.95 -7.84 15.98
CA ILE A 78 -1.64 -8.16 14.72
C ILE A 78 -0.65 -8.25 13.57
N VAL A 79 0.32 -7.33 13.51
CA VAL A 79 1.35 -7.29 12.46
C VAL A 79 2.27 -8.50 12.57
N GLU A 80 2.72 -8.84 13.78
CA GLU A 80 3.55 -10.02 14.03
C GLU A 80 2.81 -11.33 13.70
N SER A 81 1.51 -11.41 14.04
CA SER A 81 0.67 -12.57 13.74
C SER A 81 0.41 -12.70 12.24
N HIS A 82 0.11 -11.59 11.56
CA HIS A 82 -0.06 -11.54 10.10
C HIS A 82 1.22 -11.90 9.36
N TYR A 83 2.37 -11.41 9.82
CA TYR A 83 3.67 -11.74 9.22
C TYR A 83 3.92 -13.25 9.26
N LYS A 84 3.76 -13.86 10.43
CA LYS A 84 3.93 -15.31 10.62
C LYS A 84 2.92 -16.12 9.82
N ALA A 85 1.67 -15.68 9.75
CA ALA A 85 0.63 -16.33 8.94
C ALA A 85 0.99 -16.29 7.44
N CYS A 86 1.48 -15.16 6.95
CA CYS A 86 1.94 -15.01 5.56
C CYS A 86 3.13 -15.95 5.26
N LEU A 87 4.14 -15.98 6.14
CA LEU A 87 5.29 -16.89 5.99
C LEU A 87 4.85 -18.35 5.95
N TYR A 88 3.97 -18.76 6.88
CA TYR A 88 3.48 -20.13 6.95
C TYR A 88 2.65 -20.53 5.72
N ALA A 89 1.83 -19.61 5.21
CA ALA A 89 1.01 -19.83 4.01
C ALA A 89 1.80 -19.81 2.70
N GLY A 90 3.10 -19.49 2.73
CA GLY A 90 3.93 -19.34 1.52
C GLY A 90 3.67 -18.04 0.76
N VAL A 91 3.06 -17.03 1.38
CA VAL A 91 2.97 -15.69 0.80
C VAL A 91 4.38 -15.11 0.74
N LYS A 92 4.76 -14.51 -0.39
CA LYS A 92 6.05 -13.80 -0.58
C LYS A 92 6.10 -12.48 0.19
N ILE A 93 5.88 -12.51 1.50
CA ILE A 93 6.03 -11.34 2.37
C ILE A 93 7.53 -11.05 2.54
N CYS A 94 7.93 -9.80 2.38
CA CYS A 94 9.33 -9.39 2.39
C CYS A 94 9.68 -8.36 3.48
N GLY A 95 8.69 -7.83 4.19
CA GLY A 95 8.93 -6.88 5.27
C GLY A 95 7.66 -6.29 5.86
N THR A 96 7.85 -5.56 6.96
CA THR A 96 6.83 -4.77 7.64
C THR A 96 7.45 -3.58 8.37
N ASN A 97 6.71 -2.49 8.52
CA ASN A 97 7.08 -1.35 9.37
C ASN A 97 5.84 -0.65 9.96
N ALA A 98 6.04 0.04 11.08
CA ALA A 98 5.06 1.01 11.57
C ALA A 98 5.12 2.26 10.68
N GLU A 99 3.97 2.79 10.30
CA GLU A 99 3.88 3.96 9.43
C GLU A 99 3.78 5.29 10.20
N VAL A 100 3.80 6.40 9.46
CA VAL A 100 3.83 7.75 10.02
C VAL A 100 2.61 8.05 10.89
N MET A 101 1.44 7.53 10.53
CA MET A 101 0.22 7.70 11.31
C MET A 101 0.11 6.64 12.43
N PRO A 102 -0.28 7.00 13.66
CA PRO A 102 -0.51 6.02 14.72
C PRO A 102 -1.58 4.99 14.34
N SER A 103 -1.28 3.72 14.62
CA SER A 103 -2.07 2.54 14.21
C SER A 103 -2.11 2.29 12.69
N GLN A 104 -1.29 3.01 11.91
CA GLN A 104 -1.03 2.70 10.51
C GLN A 104 0.24 1.84 10.43
N TRP A 105 0.18 0.81 9.60
CA TRP A 105 1.23 -0.17 9.42
C TRP A 105 1.38 -0.46 7.95
N GLU A 106 2.54 -0.97 7.58
CA GLU A 106 2.86 -1.36 6.22
C GLU A 106 3.42 -2.76 6.20
N TYR A 107 3.09 -3.50 5.15
CA TYR A 107 3.73 -4.76 4.81
C TYR A 107 4.03 -4.82 3.31
N GLN A 108 5.11 -5.50 2.97
CA GLN A 108 5.55 -5.61 1.58
C GLN A 108 5.40 -7.05 1.08
N VAL A 109 4.86 -7.20 -0.13
CA VAL A 109 4.72 -8.48 -0.84
C VAL A 109 5.56 -8.43 -2.11
N GLY A 110 6.43 -9.41 -2.32
CA GLY A 110 7.30 -9.52 -3.47
C GLY A 110 8.64 -10.19 -3.14
N ILE A 111 9.50 -10.41 -4.14
CA ILE A 111 9.31 -10.07 -5.56
C ILE A 111 8.43 -11.14 -6.23
N CYS A 112 7.33 -10.75 -6.86
CA CYS A 112 6.41 -11.64 -7.58
C CYS A 112 6.51 -11.45 -9.09
N GLU A 113 6.18 -12.49 -9.84
CA GLU A 113 6.28 -12.50 -11.30
C GLU A 113 4.89 -12.49 -11.96
N GLY A 114 4.61 -11.47 -12.78
CA GLY A 114 3.34 -11.34 -13.50
C GLY A 114 2.11 -11.44 -12.57
N ILE A 115 1.23 -12.40 -12.86
CA ILE A 115 -0.05 -12.59 -12.16
C ILE A 115 0.11 -12.92 -10.67
N GLU A 116 1.25 -13.52 -10.28
CA GLU A 116 1.51 -13.93 -8.89
C GLU A 116 1.42 -12.75 -7.90
N MET A 117 1.69 -11.51 -8.36
CA MET A 117 1.57 -10.35 -7.49
C MET A 117 0.14 -10.16 -6.97
N GLY A 118 -0.84 -10.28 -7.86
CA GLY A 118 -2.25 -10.17 -7.48
C GLY A 118 -2.64 -11.28 -6.51
N ASP A 119 -2.25 -12.52 -6.82
CA ASP A 119 -2.55 -13.69 -6.00
C ASP A 119 -1.99 -13.55 -4.57
N HIS A 120 -0.69 -13.23 -4.46
CA HIS A 120 -0.06 -13.07 -3.15
C HIS A 120 -0.62 -11.88 -2.37
N LEU A 121 -0.89 -10.74 -3.02
CA LEU A 121 -1.42 -9.57 -2.31
C LEU A 121 -2.86 -9.80 -1.83
N TRP A 122 -3.72 -10.40 -2.65
CA TRP A 122 -5.10 -10.72 -2.23
C TRP A 122 -5.14 -11.72 -1.07
N VAL A 123 -4.36 -12.81 -1.15
CA VAL A 123 -4.26 -13.77 -0.04
C VAL A 123 -3.68 -13.11 1.21
N SER A 124 -2.68 -12.24 1.08
CA SER A 124 -2.13 -11.51 2.23
C SER A 124 -3.17 -10.59 2.90
N ARG A 125 -4.05 -9.93 2.12
CA ARG A 125 -5.14 -9.09 2.62
C ARG A 125 -6.19 -9.92 3.34
N PHE A 126 -6.54 -11.08 2.78
CA PHE A 126 -7.43 -12.04 3.44
C PHE A 126 -6.88 -12.47 4.81
N LEU A 127 -5.61 -12.88 4.87
CA LEU A 127 -4.96 -13.26 6.12
C LEU A 127 -4.94 -12.09 7.13
N LEU A 128 -4.69 -10.87 6.67
CA LEU A 128 -4.74 -9.68 7.54
C LEU A 128 -6.13 -9.51 8.16
N HIS A 129 -7.19 -9.61 7.35
CA HIS A 129 -8.56 -9.49 7.85
C HIS A 129 -8.92 -10.62 8.81
N ARG A 130 -8.50 -11.86 8.53
CA ARG A 130 -8.70 -13.01 9.42
C ARG A 130 -8.01 -12.84 10.77
N VAL A 131 -6.75 -12.39 10.77
CA VAL A 131 -6.03 -12.07 12.01
C VAL A 131 -6.74 -10.93 12.75
N CYS A 132 -7.10 -9.85 12.06
CA CYS A 132 -7.80 -8.73 12.69
C CYS A 132 -9.13 -9.15 13.34
N GLU A 133 -9.87 -10.06 12.70
CA GLU A 133 -11.11 -10.63 13.24
C GLU A 133 -10.86 -11.37 14.56
N ASP A 134 -9.83 -12.21 14.65
CA ASP A 134 -9.47 -12.93 15.88
C ASP A 134 -9.08 -11.96 17.03
N PHE A 135 -8.50 -10.80 16.70
CA PHE A 135 -8.15 -9.74 17.66
C PHE A 135 -9.30 -8.73 17.92
N GLY A 136 -10.45 -8.86 17.25
CA GLY A 136 -11.58 -7.95 17.42
C GLY A 136 -11.32 -6.52 16.95
N VAL A 137 -10.48 -6.34 15.94
CA VAL A 137 -10.18 -5.05 15.31
C VAL A 137 -10.51 -5.07 13.82
N LEU A 138 -10.53 -3.90 13.19
CA LEU A 138 -10.77 -3.77 11.75
C LEU A 138 -9.53 -3.21 11.06
N ALA A 139 -9.07 -3.88 10.01
CA ALA A 139 -8.15 -3.31 9.05
C ALA A 139 -8.94 -2.55 7.98
N THR A 140 -8.60 -1.28 7.73
CA THR A 140 -9.15 -0.50 6.62
C THR A 140 -8.09 -0.23 5.56
N LEU A 141 -8.49 -0.47 4.30
CA LEU A 141 -7.73 -0.13 3.10
C LEU A 141 -8.18 1.21 2.50
N ASP A 142 -8.98 2.01 3.22
CA ASP A 142 -9.34 3.35 2.75
C ASP A 142 -8.08 4.21 2.60
N PRO A 143 -7.87 4.90 1.45
CA PRO A 143 -6.64 5.65 1.20
C PRO A 143 -6.52 6.94 2.01
N LYS A 144 -7.60 7.42 2.64
CA LYS A 144 -7.58 8.59 3.53
C LYS A 144 -8.56 8.37 4.68
N PRO A 145 -8.23 7.48 5.64
CA PRO A 145 -9.17 7.02 6.66
C PRO A 145 -9.50 8.11 7.70
N VAL A 146 -8.60 9.09 7.86
CA VAL A 146 -8.83 10.28 8.69
C VAL A 146 -8.51 11.53 7.88
N LYS A 147 -9.45 12.49 7.92
CA LYS A 147 -9.30 13.80 7.28
C LYS A 147 -8.30 14.68 8.05
N GLY A 148 -7.72 15.67 7.36
CA GLY A 148 -6.79 16.63 7.94
C GLY A 148 -5.32 16.23 7.79
N ASN A 149 -4.48 16.73 8.71
CA ASN A 149 -3.03 16.60 8.71
C ASN A 149 -2.56 15.21 9.22
N TRP A 150 -3.07 14.16 8.57
CA TRP A 150 -2.74 12.77 8.81
C TRP A 150 -2.39 12.09 7.49
N ASN A 151 -1.38 11.23 7.48
CA ASN A 151 -0.96 10.54 6.27
C ASN A 151 -2.09 9.67 5.70
N GLY A 152 -2.13 9.58 4.37
CA GLY A 152 -2.98 8.61 3.68
C GLY A 152 -2.32 7.23 3.62
N SER A 153 -3.04 6.27 3.05
CA SER A 153 -2.57 4.89 2.85
C SER A 153 -2.44 4.58 1.36
N GLY A 154 -1.23 4.25 0.91
CA GLY A 154 -0.93 3.89 -0.48
C GLY A 154 -0.71 2.39 -0.68
N CYS A 155 -0.57 2.01 -1.95
CA CYS A 155 -0.18 0.66 -2.37
C CYS A 155 0.99 0.77 -3.37
N HIS A 156 2.13 1.33 -2.93
CA HIS A 156 3.22 1.63 -3.87
C HIS A 156 3.68 0.35 -4.56
N THR A 157 3.86 0.43 -5.88
CA THR A 157 4.19 -0.74 -6.70
C THR A 157 5.55 -0.53 -7.32
N ASN A 158 6.52 -1.30 -6.87
CA ASN A 158 7.86 -1.39 -7.47
C ASN A 158 7.76 -2.25 -8.73
N VAL A 159 8.38 -1.82 -9.83
CA VAL A 159 8.27 -2.46 -11.14
C VAL A 159 9.64 -2.59 -11.79
N SER A 160 9.95 -3.78 -12.31
CA SER A 160 11.12 -4.01 -13.15
C SER A 160 10.89 -5.07 -14.23
N THR A 161 11.52 -4.90 -15.38
CA THR A 161 11.70 -5.95 -16.39
C THR A 161 13.10 -6.55 -16.32
N LYS A 162 13.37 -7.60 -17.09
CA LYS A 162 14.73 -8.16 -17.21
C LYS A 162 15.73 -7.08 -17.64
N GLN A 163 15.40 -6.34 -18.71
CA GLN A 163 16.23 -5.25 -19.25
C GLN A 163 16.50 -4.14 -18.23
N MET A 164 15.51 -3.77 -17.40
CA MET A 164 15.71 -2.76 -16.34
C MET A 164 16.70 -3.20 -15.28
N ARG A 165 16.87 -4.51 -15.04
CA ARG A 165 17.76 -5.07 -14.00
C ARG A 165 19.20 -5.31 -14.49
N GLU A 166 19.41 -5.31 -15.80
CA GLU A 166 20.72 -5.50 -16.44
C GLU A 166 21.51 -4.19 -16.50
N GLU A 167 22.80 -4.27 -16.85
CA GLU A 167 23.65 -3.08 -16.97
C GLU A 167 23.08 -2.08 -18.00
N GLY A 168 23.03 -0.80 -17.64
CA GLY A 168 22.39 0.22 -18.47
C GLY A 168 20.86 0.24 -18.40
N GLY A 169 20.25 -0.57 -17.51
CA GLY A 169 18.80 -0.70 -17.36
C GLY A 169 18.04 0.58 -17.01
N LEU A 170 18.73 1.63 -16.55
CA LEU A 170 18.12 2.95 -16.29
C LEU A 170 17.45 3.54 -17.53
N LEU A 171 18.00 3.33 -18.73
CA LEU A 171 17.38 3.81 -19.97
C LEU A 171 16.00 3.19 -20.19
N HIS A 172 15.85 1.90 -19.89
CA HIS A 172 14.57 1.22 -19.96
C HIS A 172 13.59 1.68 -18.88
N ILE A 173 14.09 2.07 -17.70
CA ILE A 173 13.28 2.69 -16.64
C ILE A 173 12.75 4.05 -17.10
N GLU A 174 13.62 4.91 -17.63
CA GLU A 174 13.25 6.24 -18.12
C GLU A 174 12.25 6.16 -19.28
N ALA A 175 12.47 5.24 -20.23
CA ALA A 175 11.51 5.00 -21.32
C ALA A 175 10.15 4.53 -20.81
N ALA A 176 10.10 3.64 -19.81
CA ALA A 176 8.84 3.20 -19.22
C ALA A 176 8.12 4.34 -18.48
N ILE A 177 8.85 5.20 -17.78
CA ILE A 177 8.31 6.38 -17.09
C ILE A 177 7.73 7.38 -18.10
N GLU A 178 8.39 7.59 -19.24
CA GLU A 178 7.90 8.45 -20.30
C GLU A 178 6.55 7.97 -20.85
N LYS A 179 6.41 6.65 -21.08
CA LYS A 179 5.11 6.05 -21.45
C LYS A 179 4.05 6.29 -20.37
N LEU A 180 4.37 5.99 -19.10
CA LEU A 180 3.46 6.22 -17.98
C LEU A 180 3.00 7.69 -17.84
N SER A 181 3.82 8.64 -18.28
CA SER A 181 3.49 10.07 -18.23
C SER A 181 2.31 10.41 -19.17
N LYS A 182 2.26 9.76 -20.34
CA LYS A 182 1.23 9.96 -21.38
C LYS A 182 -0.12 9.33 -20.99
N HIS A 183 -0.11 8.31 -20.14
CA HIS A 183 -1.29 7.56 -19.72
C HIS A 183 -1.74 7.88 -18.28
N HIS A 184 -1.29 9.00 -17.69
CA HIS A 184 -1.52 9.30 -16.28
C HIS A 184 -3.00 9.15 -15.83
N GLN A 185 -3.93 9.74 -16.58
CA GLN A 185 -5.36 9.73 -16.26
C GLN A 185 -5.98 8.32 -16.32
N GLU A 186 -5.55 7.50 -17.27
CA GLU A 186 -6.03 6.12 -17.43
C GLU A 186 -5.60 5.26 -16.25
N HIS A 187 -4.34 5.40 -15.82
CA HIS A 187 -3.82 4.75 -14.63
C HIS A 187 -4.58 5.19 -13.36
N ILE A 188 -4.85 6.49 -13.18
CA ILE A 188 -5.59 6.98 -12.00
C ILE A 188 -6.98 6.34 -11.89
N ARG A 189 -7.66 6.05 -13.01
CA ARG A 189 -8.98 5.40 -13.01
C ARG A 189 -8.93 3.96 -12.49
N VAL A 190 -7.83 3.24 -12.66
CA VAL A 190 -7.71 1.83 -12.21
C VAL A 190 -6.95 1.69 -10.89
N TYR A 191 -6.48 2.80 -10.33
CA TYR A 191 -5.64 2.83 -9.13
C TYR A 191 -6.41 2.93 -7.81
N ASP A 192 -7.74 2.91 -7.87
CA ASP A 192 -8.65 2.64 -6.76
C ASP A 192 -9.94 1.96 -7.25
N LEU A 193 -10.83 1.56 -6.34
CA LEU A 193 -12.08 0.87 -6.68
C LEU A 193 -13.19 1.78 -7.24
N HIS A 194 -12.98 3.09 -7.20
CA HIS A 194 -13.99 4.10 -7.51
C HIS A 194 -13.48 5.12 -8.54
N ASN A 195 -12.71 4.66 -9.54
CA ASN A 195 -12.28 5.46 -10.69
C ASN A 195 -11.51 6.75 -10.33
N GLY A 196 -10.65 6.70 -9.32
CA GLY A 196 -9.81 7.83 -8.87
C GLY A 196 -10.45 8.68 -7.77
N GLN A 197 -11.74 8.47 -7.46
CA GLN A 197 -12.48 9.28 -6.49
C GLN A 197 -11.98 9.10 -5.05
N ASP A 198 -11.55 7.89 -4.71
CA ASP A 198 -10.97 7.63 -3.39
C ASP A 198 -9.58 8.24 -3.27
N ASN A 199 -8.77 8.06 -4.32
CA ASN A 199 -7.40 8.50 -4.35
C ASN A 199 -7.28 10.03 -4.36
N MET A 200 -8.29 10.76 -4.85
CA MET A 200 -8.37 12.22 -4.80
C MET A 200 -8.29 12.78 -3.37
N ARG A 201 -8.74 12.00 -2.38
CA ARG A 201 -8.62 12.37 -0.95
C ARG A 201 -7.19 12.22 -0.41
N ARG A 202 -6.36 11.43 -1.09
CA ARG A 202 -4.99 11.08 -0.69
C ARG A 202 -3.95 11.87 -1.47
N LEU A 203 -4.04 11.91 -2.81
CA LEU A 203 -3.09 12.53 -3.73
C LEU A 203 -3.32 14.03 -3.85
N THR A 204 -2.90 14.77 -2.83
CA THR A 204 -3.11 16.23 -2.74
C THR A 204 -1.83 17.05 -2.93
N GLY A 205 -0.70 16.40 -3.21
CA GLY A 205 0.63 17.04 -3.20
C GLY A 205 1.23 17.26 -1.80
N MET A 206 0.44 17.00 -0.74
CA MET A 206 0.88 17.09 0.66
C MET A 206 1.16 15.70 1.24
N HIS A 207 1.85 15.64 2.38
CA HIS A 207 2.11 14.40 3.13
C HIS A 207 2.81 13.30 2.30
N GLU A 208 3.88 13.65 1.58
CA GLU A 208 4.69 12.71 0.77
C GLU A 208 3.89 12.03 -0.37
N THR A 209 2.89 12.73 -0.90
CA THR A 209 2.09 12.30 -2.08
C THR A 209 2.21 13.29 -3.23
N SER A 210 1.99 12.83 -4.46
CA SER A 210 1.87 13.71 -5.63
C SER A 210 0.47 14.33 -5.72
N SER A 211 0.31 15.32 -6.59
CA SER A 211 -1.01 15.75 -7.09
C SER A 211 -1.67 14.59 -7.85
N ILE A 212 -3.00 14.52 -7.83
CA ILE A 212 -3.78 13.57 -8.66
C ILE A 212 -3.88 14.02 -10.12
N HIS A 213 -3.64 15.30 -10.41
CA HIS A 213 -3.78 15.86 -11.76
C HIS A 213 -2.46 15.87 -12.52
N ASP A 214 -1.35 15.99 -11.80
CA ASP A 214 -0.02 16.20 -12.38
C ASP A 214 0.84 14.93 -12.27
N PHE A 215 1.43 14.53 -13.38
CA PHE A 215 2.44 13.49 -13.40
C PHE A 215 3.83 14.09 -13.11
N SER A 216 4.60 13.41 -12.27
CA SER A 216 5.98 13.78 -11.97
C SER A 216 6.83 12.55 -11.69
N ALA A 217 8.10 12.61 -12.06
CA ALA A 217 9.09 11.57 -11.78
C ALA A 217 10.38 12.17 -11.23
N GLY A 218 11.10 11.44 -10.37
CA GLY A 218 12.39 11.91 -9.89
C GLY A 218 13.18 10.89 -9.08
N VAL A 219 14.50 11.07 -9.05
CA VAL A 219 15.41 10.26 -8.23
C VAL A 219 15.26 10.65 -6.76
N ALA A 220 14.99 9.66 -5.91
CA ALA A 220 14.78 9.81 -4.47
C ALA A 220 13.67 10.81 -4.06
N ASN A 221 12.81 11.23 -5.00
CA ASN A 221 11.76 12.21 -4.73
C ASN A 221 10.50 11.52 -4.18
N ARG A 222 10.23 11.72 -2.88
CA ARG A 222 9.00 11.23 -2.22
C ARG A 222 7.76 12.10 -2.45
N GLY A 223 7.86 13.21 -3.18
CA GLY A 223 6.69 13.98 -3.63
C GLY A 223 6.24 13.60 -5.04
N ALA A 224 7.04 12.82 -5.77
CA ALA A 224 6.77 12.46 -7.15
C ALA A 224 5.75 11.33 -7.28
N SER A 225 5.07 11.30 -8.43
CA SER A 225 4.16 10.21 -8.82
C SER A 225 4.92 8.91 -9.02
N ILE A 226 6.05 8.98 -9.73
CA ILE A 226 7.02 7.88 -9.88
C ILE A 226 8.34 8.23 -9.19
N ARG A 227 8.85 7.32 -8.36
CA ARG A 227 10.16 7.48 -7.72
C ARG A 227 11.17 6.49 -8.28
N ILE A 228 12.33 6.98 -8.67
CA ILE A 228 13.51 6.13 -8.91
C ILE A 228 14.31 6.08 -7.60
N PRO A 229 14.52 4.91 -6.99
CA PRO A 229 15.33 4.81 -5.77
C PRO A 229 16.74 5.37 -5.98
N ARG A 230 17.31 5.99 -4.93
CA ARG A 230 18.67 6.58 -5.00
C ARG A 230 19.72 5.57 -5.48
N GLN A 231 19.61 4.33 -5.00
CA GLN A 231 20.51 3.24 -5.38
C GLN A 231 20.40 2.90 -6.87
N VAL A 232 19.18 2.87 -7.42
CA VAL A 232 18.94 2.62 -8.85
C VAL A 232 19.53 3.73 -9.70
N GLY A 233 19.40 4.99 -9.29
CA GLY A 233 20.04 6.13 -9.98
C GLY A 233 21.58 6.06 -9.96
N LYS A 234 22.16 5.54 -8.87
CA LYS A 234 23.61 5.35 -8.73
C LYS A 234 24.13 4.17 -9.57
N ASP A 235 23.46 3.03 -9.48
CA ASP A 235 23.86 1.79 -10.14
C ASP A 235 23.42 1.72 -11.60
N LYS A 236 22.57 2.67 -12.03
CA LYS A 236 21.99 2.78 -13.38
C LYS A 236 21.24 1.53 -13.83
N LYS A 237 20.66 0.78 -12.88
CA LYS A 237 19.83 -0.41 -13.11
C LYS A 237 18.97 -0.72 -11.88
N GLY A 238 17.87 -1.43 -12.07
CA GLY A 238 17.00 -1.92 -11.01
C GLY A 238 15.50 -1.82 -11.34
N TYR A 239 14.80 -0.94 -10.63
CA TYR A 239 13.34 -0.80 -10.66
C TYR A 239 12.92 0.66 -10.44
N PHE A 240 11.68 1.00 -10.78
CA PHE A 240 11.02 2.24 -10.34
C PHE A 240 9.84 1.92 -9.42
N GLU A 241 9.39 2.92 -8.65
CA GLU A 241 8.27 2.81 -7.73
C GLU A 241 7.12 3.72 -8.20
N ASP A 242 5.98 3.13 -8.56
CA ASP A 242 4.74 3.86 -8.79
C ASP A 242 4.01 4.09 -7.46
N ARG A 243 3.89 5.36 -7.05
CA ARG A 243 3.35 5.76 -5.74
C ARG A 243 1.89 6.22 -5.82
N ARG A 244 1.33 6.18 -7.02
CA ARG A 244 -0.05 6.58 -7.31
C ARG A 244 -1.11 5.57 -6.90
N PRO A 245 -0.89 4.23 -6.85
CA PRO A 245 -1.95 3.31 -6.42
C PRO A 245 -2.43 3.57 -4.98
N ALA A 246 -3.74 3.57 -4.78
CA ALA A 246 -4.37 3.68 -3.47
C ALA A 246 -4.28 2.34 -2.71
N SER A 247 -4.33 2.36 -1.37
CA SER A 247 -4.31 1.13 -0.55
C SER A 247 -5.45 0.14 -0.84
N ASN A 248 -6.60 0.61 -1.33
CA ASN A 248 -7.72 -0.23 -1.74
C ASN A 248 -7.67 -0.69 -3.21
N CYS A 249 -6.61 -0.40 -3.97
CA CYS A 249 -6.53 -0.79 -5.37
C CYS A 249 -6.65 -2.32 -5.55
N ASP A 250 -7.17 -2.75 -6.69
CA ASP A 250 -7.05 -4.14 -7.11
C ASP A 250 -5.66 -4.36 -7.74
N PRO A 251 -4.78 -5.19 -7.13
CA PRO A 251 -3.46 -5.45 -7.68
C PRO A 251 -3.49 -6.07 -9.09
N TYR A 252 -4.54 -6.79 -9.48
CA TYR A 252 -4.65 -7.32 -10.85
C TYR A 252 -4.81 -6.18 -11.85
N MET A 253 -5.67 -5.21 -11.56
CA MET A 253 -5.89 -4.04 -12.41
C MET A 253 -4.65 -3.15 -12.49
N VAL A 254 -3.98 -2.92 -11.35
CA VAL A 254 -2.74 -2.11 -11.30
C VAL A 254 -1.62 -2.77 -12.09
N THR A 255 -1.38 -4.06 -11.88
CA THR A 255 -0.28 -4.76 -12.57
C THR A 255 -0.56 -4.94 -14.06
N ALA A 256 -1.81 -5.17 -14.45
CA ALA A 256 -2.23 -5.22 -15.84
C ALA A 256 -2.01 -3.89 -16.56
N ALA A 257 -2.47 -2.76 -15.99
CA ALA A 257 -2.31 -1.45 -16.60
C ALA A 257 -0.84 -1.05 -16.77
N ILE A 258 -0.01 -1.32 -15.75
CA ILE A 258 1.45 -1.10 -15.84
C ILE A 258 2.06 -1.98 -16.93
N ALA A 259 1.69 -3.26 -17.01
CA ALA A 259 2.21 -4.16 -18.03
C ALA A 259 1.79 -3.73 -19.45
N GLU A 260 0.56 -3.28 -19.62
CA GLU A 260 0.02 -2.79 -20.90
C GLU A 260 0.83 -1.59 -21.41
N THR A 261 0.90 -0.51 -20.62
CA THR A 261 1.61 0.72 -20.99
C THR A 261 3.13 0.51 -21.10
N CYS A 262 3.76 -0.23 -20.18
CA CYS A 262 5.22 -0.36 -20.19
C CYS A 262 5.74 -1.43 -21.16
N LEU A 263 4.98 -2.48 -21.46
CA LEU A 263 5.49 -3.66 -22.19
C LEU A 263 4.82 -3.94 -23.54
N LEU A 264 3.55 -3.56 -23.70
CA LEU A 264 2.74 -3.96 -24.86
C LEU A 264 2.58 -2.84 -25.88
N GLU A 265 2.55 -1.57 -25.46
CA GLU A 265 2.49 -0.44 -26.37
C GLU A 265 3.74 -0.36 -27.26
N SER A 266 3.52 -0.54 -28.56
CA SER A 266 4.48 -0.25 -29.63
C SER A 266 4.66 1.26 -29.81
N GLU A 267 5.83 1.67 -30.29
CA GLU A 267 6.15 3.06 -30.65
C GLU A 267 5.43 3.51 -31.93
N GLU A 268 4.13 3.22 -32.06
CA GLU A 268 3.33 3.61 -33.22
C GLU A 268 2.57 4.89 -32.89
N GLY A 269 3.24 6.02 -33.08
CA GLY A 269 2.69 7.35 -32.87
C GLY A 269 3.67 8.47 -33.23
N GLU A 270 4.33 8.35 -34.38
CA GLU A 270 4.89 9.48 -35.15
C GLU A 270 3.99 9.78 -36.35
#